data_AF-A0A9P9E7G2-F1
#
_entry.id   AF-A0A9P9E7G2-F1
#
_cell.length_a   1.000
_cell.length_b   1.000
_cell.length_c   1.000
_cell.angle_alpha   90.00
_cell.angle_beta   90.00
_cell.angle_gamma   90.00
#
_symmetry.space_group_name_H-M   'P 1'
#
loop_
_entity.id
_entity.type
_entity.pdbx_description
1 polymer ?
#
loop_
_entity_poly.entity_id
_entity_poly.type
_entity_poly.pdbx_seq_one_letter_code
_entity_poly.pdbx_strand_id
1 'polypeptide(L)'
;MRVGIAGETNLNSGFKIQLKAMFIDTSYNTVQTVLANLYQSFHEAAVRCFEYNRNLSKVRPTHTRLLIKTVEGIIALGNVMLHRRTRSRATQNMERVRSVISRRQIQWLACKAFDTVFQRRQTQHRVLLAWLGNSLVTSRPLCSADRCMLVNAMTWPAGLGSGEGKG
;
A
#
# COMPACT_ATOMS: atom_id res chain seq x y z
N MET A 1 -25.13 -10.13 -15.97
CA MET A 1 -23.85 -9.39 -16.15
C MET A 1 -23.79 -8.29 -15.08
N ARG A 2 -23.02 -8.45 -13.98
CA ARG A 2 -22.75 -7.37 -12.97
C ARG A 2 -21.88 -7.78 -11.74
N VAL A 3 -21.40 -9.01 -11.62
CA VAL A 3 -20.62 -9.44 -10.43
C VAL A 3 -19.17 -8.89 -10.41
N GLY A 4 -18.58 -8.63 -11.59
CA GLY A 4 -17.19 -8.14 -11.69
C GLY A 4 -16.99 -6.70 -11.18
N ILE A 5 -17.93 -5.80 -11.46
CA ILE A 5 -17.82 -4.38 -11.07
C ILE A 5 -17.99 -4.22 -9.55
N ALA A 6 -18.91 -4.98 -8.94
CA ALA A 6 -19.19 -4.89 -7.50
C ALA A 6 -18.03 -5.36 -6.61
N GLY A 7 -17.27 -6.37 -7.05
CA GLY A 7 -16.11 -6.86 -6.30
C GLY A 7 -14.92 -5.87 -6.29
N GLU A 8 -14.63 -5.27 -7.45
CA GLU A 8 -13.58 -4.25 -7.59
C GLU A 8 -13.91 -2.98 -6.80
N THR A 9 -15.18 -2.55 -6.79
CA THR A 9 -15.62 -1.37 -6.02
C THR A 9 -15.57 -1.59 -4.51
N ASN A 10 -15.85 -2.81 -4.03
CA ASN A 10 -15.79 -3.15 -2.60
C ASN A 10 -14.36 -3.19 -2.07
N LEU A 11 -13.42 -3.75 -2.83
CA LEU A 11 -11.99 -3.76 -2.47
C LEU A 11 -11.42 -2.34 -2.38
N ASN A 12 -11.75 -1.50 -3.37
CA ASN A 12 -11.34 -0.09 -3.42
C ASN A 12 -11.95 0.71 -2.25
N SER A 13 -13.23 0.48 -1.93
CA SER A 13 -13.91 1.19 -0.85
C SER A 13 -13.38 0.79 0.54
N GLY A 14 -13.13 -0.50 0.79
CA GLY A 14 -12.52 -0.95 2.05
C GLY A 14 -11.11 -0.40 2.26
N PHE A 15 -10.28 -0.39 1.21
CA PHE A 15 -8.95 0.21 1.25
C PHE A 15 -9.00 1.74 1.46
N LYS A 16 -9.96 2.44 0.84
CA LYS A 16 -10.21 3.86 1.09
C LYS A 16 -10.55 4.16 2.54
N ILE A 17 -11.39 3.34 3.17
CA ILE A 17 -11.83 3.54 4.56
C ILE A 17 -10.65 3.34 5.51
N GLN A 18 -9.87 2.28 5.33
CA GLN A 18 -8.67 2.03 6.12
C GLN A 18 -7.62 3.13 5.97
N LEU A 19 -7.34 3.56 4.73
CA LEU A 19 -6.44 4.68 4.50
C LEU A 19 -6.97 5.97 5.12
N LYS A 20 -8.27 6.26 5.03
CA LYS A 20 -8.85 7.46 5.67
C LYS A 20 -8.69 7.41 7.19
N ALA A 21 -8.99 6.28 7.84
CA ALA A 21 -8.80 6.12 9.28
C ALA A 21 -7.33 6.32 9.66
N MET A 22 -6.42 5.66 8.93
CA MET A 22 -4.97 5.81 9.11
C MET A 22 -4.52 7.27 8.92
N PHE A 23 -4.96 7.95 7.87
CA PHE A 23 -4.57 9.34 7.57
C PHE A 23 -5.16 10.35 8.56
N ILE A 24 -6.32 10.07 9.15
CA ILE A 24 -6.88 10.88 10.23
C ILE A 24 -5.96 10.80 11.46
N ASP A 25 -5.44 9.61 11.80
CA ASP A 25 -4.46 9.41 12.87
C ASP A 25 -3.05 9.96 12.53
N THR A 26 -2.69 10.12 11.25
CA THR A 26 -1.34 10.60 10.88
C THR A 26 -1.01 12.02 11.36
N SER A 27 -1.99 12.79 11.82
CA SER A 27 -1.79 14.12 12.41
C SER A 27 -0.80 14.11 13.59
N TYR A 28 -0.68 12.98 14.29
CA TYR A 28 0.17 12.77 15.48
C TYR A 28 1.34 11.80 15.28
N ASN A 29 1.49 11.22 14.08
CA ASN A 29 2.45 10.15 13.83
C ASN A 29 3.72 10.66 13.13
N THR A 30 4.86 10.01 13.42
CA THR A 30 6.12 10.28 12.71
C THR A 30 6.07 9.72 11.28
N VAL A 31 6.96 10.20 10.40
CA VAL A 31 7.10 9.68 9.02
C VAL A 31 7.28 8.16 9.02
N GLN A 32 8.04 7.62 9.96
CA GLN A 32 8.30 6.19 10.09
C GLN A 32 7.02 5.40 10.39
N THR A 33 6.19 5.87 11.33
CA THR A 33 4.91 5.24 11.65
C THR A 33 3.94 5.34 10.48
N VAL A 34 3.92 6.46 9.74
CA VAL A 34 3.10 6.59 8.53
C VAL A 34 3.52 5.58 7.46
N LEU A 35 4.82 5.41 7.21
CA LEU A 35 5.33 4.43 6.25
C LEU A 35 5.00 2.98 6.66
N ALA A 36 5.10 2.66 7.95
CA ALA A 36 4.76 1.33 8.48
C ALA A 36 3.26 1.02 8.33
N ASN A 37 2.40 1.95 8.72
CA ASN A 37 0.96 1.82 8.57
C ASN A 37 0.55 1.74 7.09
N LEU A 38 1.25 2.47 6.21
CA LEU A 38 1.02 2.42 4.77
C LEU A 38 1.37 1.06 4.20
N TYR A 39 2.51 0.49 4.61
CA TYR A 39 2.93 -0.86 4.23
C TYR A 39 1.91 -1.91 4.69
N GLN A 40 1.49 -1.87 5.96
CA GLN A 40 0.48 -2.79 6.51
C GLN A 40 -0.84 -2.69 5.74
N SER A 41 -1.31 -1.47 5.44
CA SER A 41 -2.52 -1.25 4.65
C SER A 41 -2.40 -1.86 3.24
N PHE A 42 -1.25 -1.68 2.57
CA PHE A 42 -1.02 -2.31 1.27
C PHE A 42 -0.93 -3.84 1.37
N HIS A 43 -0.33 -4.37 2.43
CA HIS A 43 -0.24 -5.80 2.65
C HIS A 43 -1.63 -6.43 2.86
N GLU A 44 -2.48 -5.84 3.69
CA GLU A 44 -3.86 -6.28 3.85
C GLU A 44 -4.66 -6.20 2.55
N ALA A 45 -4.49 -5.11 1.79
CA ALA A 45 -5.12 -4.98 0.48
C ALA A 45 -4.65 -6.07 -0.50
N ALA A 46 -3.36 -6.42 -0.46
CA ALA A 46 -2.79 -7.50 -1.26
C ALA A 46 -3.36 -8.87 -0.86
N VAL A 47 -3.51 -9.15 0.45
CA VAL A 47 -4.15 -10.38 0.96
C VAL A 47 -5.59 -10.48 0.46
N ARG A 48 -6.39 -9.42 0.61
CA ARG A 48 -7.79 -9.42 0.10
C ARG A 48 -7.84 -9.57 -1.42
N CYS A 49 -6.94 -8.92 -2.15
CA CYS A 49 -6.86 -9.05 -3.60
C CYS A 49 -6.54 -10.49 -4.03
N PHE A 50 -5.62 -11.14 -3.30
CA PHE A 50 -5.28 -12.55 -3.50
C PHE A 50 -6.48 -13.48 -3.22
N GLU A 51 -7.15 -13.31 -2.09
CA GLU A 51 -8.34 -14.09 -1.73
C GLU A 51 -9.50 -13.90 -2.72
N TYR A 52 -9.73 -12.65 -3.14
CA TYR A 52 -10.72 -12.33 -4.16
C TYR A 52 -10.39 -13.04 -5.47
N ASN A 53 -9.15 -12.94 -5.96
CA ASN A 53 -8.73 -13.64 -7.18
C ASN A 53 -8.89 -15.16 -7.02
N ARG A 54 -8.45 -15.74 -5.90
CA ARG A 54 -8.57 -17.17 -5.62
C ARG A 54 -10.02 -17.66 -5.63
N ASN A 55 -10.95 -16.86 -5.12
CA ASN A 55 -12.37 -17.23 -5.13
C ASN A 55 -13.01 -16.99 -6.50
N LEU A 56 -12.58 -15.95 -7.22
CA LEU A 56 -13.05 -15.69 -8.59
C LEU A 56 -12.56 -16.75 -9.57
N SER A 57 -11.31 -17.21 -9.45
CA SER A 57 -10.69 -18.21 -10.33
C SER A 57 -11.41 -19.57 -10.30
N LYS A 58 -12.06 -19.90 -9.18
CA LYS A 58 -12.95 -21.07 -9.07
C LYS A 58 -14.20 -20.96 -9.92
N VAL A 59 -14.65 -19.73 -10.21
CA VAL A 59 -15.89 -19.45 -10.94
C VAL A 59 -15.58 -19.06 -12.39
N ARG A 60 -14.50 -18.31 -12.63
CA ARG A 60 -14.02 -17.87 -13.95
C ARG A 60 -12.52 -17.62 -13.93
N PRO A 61 -11.77 -18.00 -14.98
CA PRO A 61 -10.34 -17.67 -15.09
C PRO A 61 -10.11 -16.16 -15.00
N THR A 62 -9.36 -15.74 -13.99
CA THR A 62 -8.99 -14.34 -13.75
C THR A 62 -7.83 -13.95 -14.64
N HIS A 63 -8.03 -13.01 -15.57
CA HIS A 63 -6.95 -12.48 -16.40
C HIS A 63 -5.95 -11.68 -15.55
N THR A 64 -4.67 -12.04 -15.62
CA THR A 64 -3.59 -11.36 -14.90
C THR A 64 -3.55 -9.85 -15.15
N ARG A 65 -3.99 -9.39 -16.33
CA ARG A 65 -4.12 -7.96 -16.65
C ARG A 65 -5.08 -7.20 -15.75
N LEU A 66 -6.20 -7.82 -15.35
CA LEU A 66 -7.16 -7.19 -14.42
C LEU A 66 -6.52 -7.02 -13.05
N LEU A 67 -5.77 -8.03 -12.59
CA LEU A 67 -5.11 -7.95 -11.31
C LEU A 67 -4.02 -6.86 -11.29
N ILE A 68 -3.23 -6.73 -12.37
CA ILE A 68 -2.26 -5.63 -12.52
C ILE A 68 -2.97 -4.28 -12.41
N LYS A 69 -4.08 -4.09 -13.14
CA LYS A 69 -4.88 -2.85 -13.06
C LYS A 69 -5.40 -2.57 -11.65
N THR A 70 -5.81 -3.61 -10.92
CA THR A 70 -6.23 -3.47 -9.52
C THR A 70 -5.09 -3.00 -8.63
N VAL A 71 -3.88 -3.57 -8.79
CA VAL A 71 -2.68 -3.12 -8.05
C VAL A 71 -2.35 -1.67 -8.39
N GLU A 72 -2.35 -1.29 -9.66
CA GLU A 72 -2.14 0.10 -10.10
C GLU A 72 -3.18 1.05 -9.49
N GLY A 73 -4.46 0.65 -9.45
CA GLY A 73 -5.53 1.43 -8.85
C GLY A 73 -5.36 1.64 -7.35
N ILE A 74 -4.91 0.61 -6.63
CA ILE A 74 -4.61 0.68 -5.19
C ILE A 74 -3.41 1.62 -4.93
N ILE A 75 -2.35 1.53 -5.74
CA ILE A 75 -1.19 2.43 -5.66
C ILE A 75 -1.59 3.87 -5.95
N ALA A 76 -2.35 4.10 -7.02
CA ALA A 76 -2.83 5.43 -7.40
C ALA A 76 -3.70 6.03 -6.29
N LEU A 77 -4.56 5.22 -5.68
CA LEU A 77 -5.39 5.64 -4.57
C LEU A 77 -4.57 6.00 -3.33
N GLY A 78 -3.58 5.20 -2.96
CA GLY A 78 -2.67 5.52 -1.85
C GLY A 78 -1.93 6.84 -2.08
N ASN A 79 -1.46 7.08 -3.30
CA ASN A 79 -0.86 8.33 -3.72
C ASN A 79 -1.82 9.53 -3.56
N VAL A 80 -3.04 9.39 -4.08
CA VAL A 80 -4.06 10.44 -3.96
C VAL A 80 -4.41 10.69 -2.51
N MET A 81 -4.65 9.66 -1.70
CA MET A 81 -5.04 9.85 -0.29
C MET A 81 -3.94 10.54 0.52
N LEU A 82 -2.67 10.17 0.34
CA LEU A 82 -1.55 10.80 1.06
C LEU A 82 -1.39 12.28 0.66
N HIS A 83 -1.41 12.57 -0.65
CA HIS A 83 -1.11 13.92 -1.16
C HIS A 83 -2.35 14.82 -1.27
N ARG A 84 -3.56 14.28 -1.11
CA ARG A 84 -4.79 15.08 -1.18
C ARG A 84 -4.82 16.04 -0.01
N ARG A 85 -4.75 17.34 -0.29
CA ARG A 85 -5.05 18.39 0.68
C ARG A 85 -6.50 18.26 1.13
N THR A 86 -6.71 17.91 2.39
CA THR A 86 -8.01 18.01 3.05
C THR A 86 -8.30 19.49 3.32
N ARG A 87 -9.55 19.93 3.11
CA ARG A 87 -10.00 21.30 3.44
C ARG A 87 -9.93 21.61 4.95
N SER A 88 -9.86 20.58 5.80
CA SER A 88 -9.62 20.74 7.22
C SER A 88 -8.12 20.90 7.47
N ARG A 89 -7.76 21.83 8.37
CA ARG A 89 -6.39 22.26 8.70
C ARG A 89 -5.46 21.05 8.79
N ALA A 90 -4.67 20.80 7.75
CA ALA A 90 -3.60 19.83 7.85
C ALA A 90 -2.63 20.35 8.92
N THR A 91 -2.27 19.52 9.89
CA THR A 91 -1.25 19.89 10.87
C THR A 91 0.09 20.09 10.15
N GLN A 92 0.97 20.95 10.67
CA GLN A 92 2.33 21.11 10.14
C GLN A 92 3.06 19.75 10.01
N ASN A 93 2.76 18.82 10.93
CA ASN A 93 3.28 17.46 10.87
C ASN A 93 2.81 16.70 9.61
N MET A 94 1.53 16.81 9.23
CA MET A 94 1.02 16.16 8.02
C MET A 94 1.58 16.76 6.73
N GLU A 95 1.87 18.06 6.72
CA GLU A 95 2.57 18.70 5.59
C GLU A 95 4.01 18.21 5.48
N ARG A 96 4.72 18.04 6.60
CA ARG A 96 6.05 17.44 6.65
C ARG A 96 6.05 15.98 6.17
N VAL A 97 5.07 15.18 6.58
CA VAL A 97 4.92 13.80 6.10
C VAL A 97 4.71 13.78 4.58
N ARG A 98 3.86 14.66 4.05
CA ARG A 98 3.60 14.78 2.59
C ARG A 98 4.82 15.23 1.80
N SER A 99 5.68 16.08 2.36
CA SER A 99 6.88 16.54 1.67
C SER A 99 7.99 15.48 1.65
N VAL A 100 8.07 14.66 2.69
CA VAL A 100 9.10 13.61 2.80
C VAL A 100 8.72 12.35 2.02
N ILE A 101 7.45 11.95 2.03
CA ILE A 101 7.02 10.71 1.38
C ILE A 101 6.65 10.96 -0.09
N SER A 102 7.55 10.55 -0.99
CA SER A 102 7.38 10.64 -2.43
C SER A 102 6.47 9.55 -3.00
N ARG A 103 5.89 9.82 -4.18
CA ARG A 103 5.10 8.81 -4.94
C ARG A 103 5.90 7.53 -5.24
N ARG A 104 7.22 7.68 -5.47
CA ARG A 104 8.14 6.58 -5.73
C ARG A 104 8.27 5.66 -4.52
N GLN A 105 8.39 6.22 -3.32
CA GLN A 105 8.44 5.45 -2.07
C GLN A 105 7.12 4.69 -1.81
N ILE A 106 5.98 5.32 -2.09
CA ILE A 106 4.65 4.68 -1.98
C ILE A 106 4.54 3.51 -2.95
N GLN A 107 4.93 3.71 -4.21
CA GLN A 107 4.92 2.68 -5.23
C GLN A 107 5.83 1.52 -4.84
N TRP A 108 7.04 1.80 -4.33
CA TRP A 108 7.97 0.77 -3.88
C TRP A 108 7.41 -0.05 -2.72
N LEU A 109 6.83 0.60 -1.69
CA LEU A 109 6.21 -0.10 -0.56
C LEU A 109 5.03 -0.98 -0.99
N ALA A 110 4.16 -0.45 -1.83
CA ALA A 110 3.04 -1.23 -2.36
C ALA A 110 3.55 -2.43 -3.17
N CYS A 111 4.48 -2.23 -4.10
CA CYS A 111 5.04 -3.33 -4.89
C CYS A 111 5.70 -4.38 -3.98
N LYS A 112 6.42 -3.99 -2.92
CA LYS A 112 6.99 -4.95 -1.96
C LYS A 112 5.93 -5.72 -1.17
N ALA A 113 4.86 -5.05 -0.74
CA ALA A 113 3.76 -5.70 -0.01
C ALA A 113 3.05 -6.74 -0.90
N PHE A 114 2.72 -6.37 -2.14
CA PHE A 114 2.12 -7.27 -3.11
C PHE A 114 3.07 -8.41 -3.52
N ASP A 115 4.34 -8.13 -3.74
CA ASP A 115 5.36 -9.15 -4.01
C ASP A 115 5.42 -10.20 -2.89
N THR A 116 5.43 -9.77 -1.63
CA THR A 116 5.46 -10.66 -0.45
C THR A 116 4.25 -11.60 -0.38
N VAL A 117 3.05 -11.10 -0.70
CA VAL A 117 1.82 -11.90 -0.66
C VAL A 117 1.76 -12.88 -1.85
N PHE A 118 2.08 -12.41 -3.05
CA PHE A 118 1.92 -13.20 -4.28
C PHE A 118 3.09 -14.17 -4.56
N GLN A 119 4.28 -13.94 -3.98
CA GLN A 119 5.42 -14.86 -4.08
C GLN A 119 5.11 -16.26 -3.52
N ARG A 120 4.25 -16.34 -2.49
CA ARG A 120 3.86 -17.63 -1.88
C ARG A 120 3.23 -18.62 -2.87
N ARG A 121 2.75 -18.16 -4.04
CA ARG A 121 2.25 -19.01 -5.15
C ARG A 121 2.70 -18.51 -6.53
N GLN A 122 4.00 -18.36 -6.71
CA GLN A 122 4.65 -17.83 -7.92
C GLN A 122 4.20 -18.48 -9.24
N THR A 123 3.94 -19.78 -9.26
CA THR A 123 3.68 -20.54 -10.50
C THR A 123 2.40 -20.10 -11.23
N GLN A 124 1.40 -19.59 -10.51
CA GLN A 124 0.12 -19.13 -11.07
C GLN A 124 0.11 -17.63 -11.40
N HIS A 125 1.11 -16.87 -10.94
CA HIS A 125 1.13 -15.40 -11.03
C HIS A 125 2.43 -14.85 -11.66
N ARG A 126 3.11 -15.65 -12.48
CA ARG A 126 4.42 -15.29 -13.07
C ARG A 126 4.42 -13.91 -13.77
N VAL A 127 3.37 -13.60 -14.54
CA VAL A 127 3.25 -12.31 -15.24
C VAL A 127 3.10 -11.14 -14.28
N LEU A 128 2.35 -11.32 -13.18
CA LEU A 128 2.22 -10.31 -12.13
C LEU A 128 3.57 -10.10 -11.42
N LEU A 129 4.25 -11.18 -11.04
CA LEU A 129 5.52 -11.11 -10.33
C LEU A 129 6.63 -10.51 -11.18
N ALA A 130 6.64 -10.80 -12.49
CA ALA A 130 7.54 -10.13 -13.43
C ALA A 130 7.27 -8.62 -13.49
N TRP A 131 5.99 -8.21 -13.55
CA TRP A 131 5.61 -6.80 -13.52
C TRP A 131 5.96 -6.12 -12.19
N LEU A 132 5.73 -6.78 -11.05
CA LEU A 132 6.11 -6.29 -9.73
C LEU A 132 7.63 -6.13 -9.62
N GLY A 133 8.40 -7.10 -10.10
CA GLY A 133 9.86 -7.04 -10.15
C GLY A 133 10.36 -5.85 -10.97
N ASN A 134 9.82 -5.64 -12.18
CA ASN A 134 10.17 -4.49 -13.01
C ASN A 134 9.78 -3.16 -12.33
N SER A 135 8.61 -3.13 -11.68
CA SER A 135 8.13 -1.96 -10.94
C SER A 135 9.02 -1.65 -9.73
N LEU A 136 9.55 -2.66 -9.03
CA LEU A 136 10.49 -2.50 -7.92
C LEU A 136 11.84 -1.96 -8.38
N VAL A 137 12.33 -2.39 -9.54
CA VAL A 137 13.56 -1.84 -10.15
C VAL A 137 13.35 -0.38 -10.52
N THR A 138 12.23 -0.05 -11.14
CA THR A 138 11.91 1.31 -11.60
C THR A 138 11.69 2.26 -10.42
N SER A 139 11.04 1.78 -9.36
CA SER A 139 10.72 2.57 -8.15
C SER A 139 11.81 2.51 -7.07
N ARG A 140 12.96 1.90 -7.37
CA ARG A 140 14.05 1.73 -6.40
C ARG A 140 14.43 3.08 -5.76
N PRO A 141 14.58 3.12 -4.42
CA PRO A 141 15.01 4.32 -3.71
C PRO A 141 16.39 4.76 -4.20
N LEU A 142 16.57 6.07 -4.39
CA LEU A 142 17.78 6.65 -4.97
C LEU A 142 18.94 6.70 -3.96
N CYS A 143 18.63 6.85 -2.67
CA CYS A 143 19.63 6.90 -1.59
C CYS A 143 19.52 5.69 -0.65
N SER A 144 20.65 5.31 -0.05
CA SER A 144 20.74 4.24 0.96
C SER A 144 19.91 4.57 2.21
N ALA A 145 19.85 5.85 2.62
CA ALA A 145 19.04 6.32 3.73
C ALA A 145 17.54 6.12 3.46
N ASP A 146 17.06 6.48 2.26
CA ASP A 146 15.67 6.25 1.86
C ASP A 146 15.32 4.77 1.87
N ARG A 147 16.22 3.94 1.35
CA ARG A 147 16.04 2.49 1.37
C ARG A 147 15.98 1.95 2.80
N CYS A 148 16.83 2.43 3.70
CA CYS A 148 16.82 2.04 5.11
C CYS A 148 15.50 2.41 5.79
N MET A 149 15.00 3.63 5.56
CA MET A 149 13.70 4.08 6.09
C MET A 149 12.55 3.19 5.64
N LEU A 150 12.49 2.83 4.35
CA LEU A 150 11.43 1.96 3.83
C LEU A 150 11.55 0.52 4.34
N VAL A 151 12.78 0.01 4.51
CA VAL A 151 13.02 -1.33 5.07
C VAL A 151 12.59 -1.41 6.52
N ASN A 152 12.96 -0.42 7.34
CA ASN A 152 12.54 -0.35 8.74
C ASN A 152 11.02 -0.25 8.88
N ALA A 153 10.34 0.45 7.96
CA ALA A 153 8.88 0.52 7.96
C ALA A 153 8.21 -0.86 7.74
N MET A 154 8.85 -1.77 7.01
CA MET A 154 8.31 -3.13 6.79
C MET A 154 8.44 -4.02 8.03
N THR A 155 9.45 -3.77 8.87
CA THR A 155 9.74 -4.55 10.08
C THR A 155 9.12 -3.94 11.34
N TRP A 156 8.61 -2.70 11.25
CA TRP A 156 8.05 -1.99 12.40
C TRP A 156 6.65 -2.52 12.76
N PRO A 157 6.42 -2.97 14.01
CA PRO A 157 5.07 -3.27 14.48
C PRO A 157 4.28 -1.97 14.58
N ALA A 158 3.27 -1.82 13.71
CA ALA A 158 2.30 -0.74 13.77
C ALA A 158 1.57 -0.78 15.13
N GLY A 159 2.05 -0.05 16.13
CA GLY A 159 1.46 -0.06 17.48
C GLY A 159 2.37 0.33 18.65
N LEU A 160 3.69 0.33 18.51
CA LEU A 160 4.56 0.89 19.55
C LEU A 160 4.69 2.40 19.37
N GLY A 161 3.65 3.11 19.83
CA GLY A 161 3.76 4.51 20.17
C GLY A 161 4.84 4.70 21.22
N SER A 162 5.60 5.77 21.06
CA SER A 162 6.65 6.27 21.94
C SER A 162 6.20 6.33 23.41
N GLY A 163 6.38 5.23 24.14
CA GLY A 163 6.38 5.18 25.59
C GLY A 163 7.78 5.45 26.10
N GLU A 164 8.34 6.62 25.77
CA GLU A 164 9.55 7.12 26.39
C GLU A 164 9.25 8.50 26.98
N GLY A 165 8.77 8.47 28.22
CA GLY A 165 8.65 9.58 29.13
C GLY A 165 9.04 9.06 30.50
N LYS A 166 10.35 9.00 30.75
CA LYS A 166 10.90 8.93 32.12
C LYS A 166 10.59 10.26 32.81
N GLY A 167 10.16 10.19 34.06
CA GLY A 167 9.91 11.32 34.96
C GLY A 167 9.04 10.88 36.12
#